data_AF-A0A7K3IYZ0-F1
#
_entry.id   AF-A0A7K3IYZ0-F1
#
_cell.length_a   1.000
_cell.length_b   1.000
_cell.length_c   1.000
_cell.angle_alpha   90.00
_cell.angle_beta   90.00
_cell.angle_gamma   90.00
#
_symmetry.space_group_name_H-M   'P 1'
#
loop_
_entity.id
_entity.type
_entity.pdbx_description
1 polymer ?
#
loop_
_entity_poly.entity_id
_entity_poly.type
_entity_poly.pdbx_seq_one_letter_code
_entity_poly.pdbx_strand_id
1 'polypeptide(L)'
;LSFMMENLTKPVIFTGSQLPIGLLRTDGRENLITSIEIAAARENEAPVVPEVCIYFDNKLTRGNRTTKMSAEHFDAFSSPNYPPLAEAGLHLKFNYNHIKYPKEAKKLIVHKTFDNNVAILKLFPGINRNFVQAVMRTEGLRALIIETFGSGNAPTYRWFLDDIKGFIRDGGIIFNVTQCHGGSVEMGLYETSREMLAAGVVSGKDITSEASVTKLMHLLGKYKNNKDVLKHLSKSLSGEMS
;
A
#
# COMPACT_ATOMS: atom_id res chain seq x y z
N LEU A 1 -1.95 1.57 -9.74
CA LEU A 1 -2.51 2.78 -10.39
C LEU A 1 -2.41 4.05 -9.53
N SER A 2 -2.70 4.01 -8.23
CA SER A 2 -2.65 5.20 -7.35
C SER A 2 -1.33 5.98 -7.47
N PHE A 3 -0.18 5.30 -7.43
CA PHE A 3 1.13 5.93 -7.62
C PHE A 3 1.45 6.31 -9.08
N MET A 4 0.77 5.70 -10.06
CA MET A 4 1.00 5.97 -11.48
C MET A 4 0.36 7.28 -11.92
N MET A 5 -0.84 7.57 -11.42
CA MET A 5 -1.71 8.65 -11.89
C MET A 5 -1.50 9.90 -11.04
N GLU A 6 -0.41 10.62 -11.30
CA GLU A 6 -0.13 11.89 -10.64
C GLU A 6 -1.06 12.99 -11.17
N ASN A 7 -1.64 13.79 -10.26
CA ASN A 7 -2.66 14.80 -10.55
C ASN A 7 -3.96 14.22 -11.14
N LEU A 8 -4.38 13.04 -10.66
CA LEU A 8 -5.69 12.48 -11.01
C LEU A 8 -6.82 13.40 -10.54
N THR A 9 -7.73 13.74 -11.45
CA THR A 9 -8.90 14.61 -11.22
C THR A 9 -10.22 13.92 -11.55
N LYS A 10 -10.18 12.65 -11.95
CA LYS A 10 -11.34 11.83 -12.33
C LYS A 10 -11.31 10.50 -11.56
N PRO A 11 -12.46 9.92 -11.21
CA PRO A 11 -12.53 8.65 -10.51
C PRO A 11 -11.95 7.51 -11.35
N VAL A 12 -11.21 6.62 -10.70
CA VAL A 12 -10.83 5.32 -11.24
C VAL A 12 -11.23 4.26 -10.21
N ILE A 13 -12.36 3.60 -10.45
CA ILE A 13 -12.93 2.64 -9.50
C ILE A 13 -12.72 1.23 -10.02
N PHE A 14 -11.96 0.45 -9.27
CA PHE A 14 -11.89 -0.99 -9.45
C PHE A 14 -13.08 -1.65 -8.75
N THR A 15 -13.70 -2.60 -9.41
CA THR A 15 -14.71 -3.47 -8.82
C THR A 15 -14.63 -4.85 -9.46
N GLY A 16 -15.48 -5.76 -9.03
CA GLY A 16 -15.55 -7.12 -9.54
C GLY A 16 -16.66 -7.90 -8.86
N SER A 17 -16.50 -9.21 -8.80
CA SER A 17 -17.46 -10.11 -8.18
C SER A 17 -16.77 -11.37 -7.66
N GLN A 18 -17.26 -11.97 -6.57
CA GLN A 18 -16.87 -13.32 -6.18
C GLN A 18 -17.53 -14.37 -7.09
N LEU A 19 -18.77 -14.10 -7.53
CA LEU A 19 -19.51 -15.00 -8.42
C LEU A 19 -19.67 -14.40 -9.81
N PRO A 20 -19.47 -15.18 -10.89
CA PRO A 20 -19.70 -14.71 -12.26
C PRO A 20 -21.08 -14.03 -12.43
N ILE A 21 -21.12 -12.94 -13.21
CA ILE A 21 -22.31 -12.08 -13.36
C ILE A 21 -23.56 -12.78 -13.93
N GLY A 22 -23.35 -13.93 -14.59
CA GLY A 22 -24.44 -14.77 -15.11
C GLY A 22 -25.17 -15.58 -14.04
N LEU A 23 -24.58 -15.77 -12.85
CA LEU A 23 -25.20 -16.57 -11.79
C LEU A 23 -26.26 -15.77 -11.03
N LEU A 24 -27.29 -16.47 -10.53
CA LEU A 24 -28.43 -15.84 -9.86
C LEU A 24 -28.04 -15.02 -8.62
N ARG A 25 -27.10 -15.54 -7.81
CA ARG A 25 -26.66 -14.93 -6.54
C ARG A 25 -25.42 -14.04 -6.70
N THR A 26 -25.12 -13.59 -7.92
CA THR A 26 -23.93 -12.78 -8.18
C THR A 26 -23.98 -11.44 -7.44
N ASP A 27 -22.85 -11.06 -6.86
CA ASP A 27 -22.56 -9.72 -6.35
C ASP A 27 -22.15 -8.75 -7.47
N GLY A 28 -21.82 -9.27 -8.66
CA GLY A 28 -21.26 -8.49 -9.76
C GLY A 28 -22.19 -7.46 -10.38
N ARG A 29 -23.51 -7.69 -10.33
CA ARG A 29 -24.50 -6.73 -10.89
C ARG A 29 -24.52 -5.45 -10.06
N GLU A 30 -24.72 -5.60 -8.76
CA GLU A 30 -24.75 -4.47 -7.82
C GLU A 30 -23.39 -3.75 -7.78
N ASN A 31 -22.29 -4.51 -7.67
CA ASN A 31 -20.94 -3.95 -7.68
C ASN A 31 -20.66 -3.09 -8.93
N LEU A 32 -21.05 -3.58 -10.12
CA LEU A 32 -20.86 -2.84 -11.36
C LEU A 32 -21.74 -1.60 -11.45
N ILE A 33 -23.03 -1.71 -11.14
CA ILE A 33 -23.96 -0.58 -11.25
C ILE A 33 -23.57 0.53 -10.28
N THR A 34 -23.32 0.20 -9.02
CA THR A 34 -22.98 1.21 -8.01
C THR A 34 -21.61 1.82 -8.25
N SER A 35 -20.62 1.06 -8.73
CA SER A 35 -19.32 1.64 -9.09
C SER A 35 -19.43 2.65 -10.25
N ILE A 36 -20.32 2.43 -11.22
CA ILE A 36 -20.62 3.40 -12.28
C ILE A 36 -21.33 4.63 -11.70
N GLU A 37 -22.30 4.45 -10.82
CA GLU A 37 -23.01 5.54 -10.14
C GLU A 37 -22.04 6.45 -9.38
N ILE A 38 -21.15 5.86 -8.58
CA ILE A 38 -20.09 6.58 -7.85
C ILE A 38 -19.14 7.28 -8.82
N ALA A 39 -18.73 6.64 -9.92
CA ALA A 39 -17.83 7.24 -10.91
C ALA A 39 -18.48 8.41 -11.68
N ALA A 40 -19.81 8.40 -11.82
CA ALA A 40 -20.58 9.47 -12.45
C ALA A 40 -20.99 10.59 -11.48
N ALA A 41 -20.87 10.37 -10.16
CA ALA A 41 -21.25 11.34 -9.16
C ALA A 41 -20.44 12.64 -9.28
N ARG A 42 -21.16 13.77 -9.36
CA ARG A 42 -20.59 15.11 -9.47
C ARG A 42 -21.26 16.07 -8.50
N GLU A 43 -20.48 17.00 -7.96
CA GLU A 43 -20.93 18.11 -7.15
C GLU A 43 -20.23 19.39 -7.64
N ASN A 44 -20.98 20.46 -7.86
CA ASN A 44 -20.45 21.72 -8.45
C ASN A 44 -19.62 21.48 -9.73
N GLU A 45 -20.11 20.59 -10.60
CA GLU A 45 -19.46 20.14 -11.84
C GLU A 45 -18.12 19.39 -11.66
N ALA A 46 -17.66 19.13 -10.45
CA ALA A 46 -16.45 18.35 -10.18
C ALA A 46 -16.81 16.89 -9.82
N PRO A 47 -16.00 15.88 -10.20
CA PRO A 47 -16.19 14.52 -9.72
C PRO A 47 -16.04 14.46 -8.19
N VAL A 48 -16.94 13.73 -7.53
CA VAL A 48 -16.96 13.64 -6.05
C VAL A 48 -15.72 12.92 -5.52
N VAL A 49 -15.23 11.87 -6.20
CA VAL A 49 -14.09 11.06 -5.73
C VAL A 49 -12.99 10.99 -6.81
N PRO A 50 -12.07 11.98 -6.89
CA PRO A 50 -10.99 11.99 -7.88
C PRO A 50 -9.79 11.10 -7.47
N GLU A 51 -10.07 9.85 -7.09
CA GLU A 51 -9.06 8.90 -6.60
C GLU A 51 -9.09 7.55 -7.33
N VAL A 52 -8.04 6.75 -7.12
CA VAL A 52 -8.07 5.31 -7.42
C VAL A 52 -8.68 4.58 -6.24
N CYS A 53 -9.84 3.97 -6.45
CA CYS A 53 -10.64 3.34 -5.41
C CYS A 53 -10.91 1.86 -5.72
N ILE A 54 -11.33 1.13 -4.70
CA ILE A 54 -11.93 -0.20 -4.83
C ILE A 54 -13.36 -0.10 -4.28
N TYR A 55 -14.34 -0.60 -5.03
CA TYR A 55 -15.72 -0.73 -4.59
C TYR A 55 -16.12 -2.19 -4.49
N PHE A 56 -16.45 -2.64 -3.29
CA PHE A 56 -16.93 -3.99 -2.97
C PHE A 56 -17.78 -3.93 -1.70
N ASP A 57 -18.77 -4.82 -1.59
CA ASP A 57 -19.60 -4.99 -0.39
C ASP A 57 -20.12 -3.65 0.17
N ASN A 58 -20.75 -2.86 -0.70
CA ASN A 58 -21.36 -1.58 -0.34
C ASN A 58 -20.40 -0.50 0.17
N LYS A 59 -19.07 -0.70 0.05
CA LYS A 59 -18.05 0.25 0.53
C LYS A 59 -17.12 0.64 -0.60
N LEU A 60 -16.89 1.94 -0.72
CA LEU A 60 -15.82 2.50 -1.55
C LEU A 60 -14.61 2.75 -0.65
N THR A 61 -13.51 2.05 -0.88
CA THR A 61 -12.26 2.22 -0.13
C THR A 61 -11.19 2.88 -1.00
N ARG A 62 -10.23 3.56 -0.37
CA ARG A 62 -9.04 4.06 -1.06
C ARG A 62 -8.21 2.88 -1.54
N GLY A 63 -7.88 2.83 -2.83
CA GLY A 63 -7.29 1.64 -3.44
C GLY A 63 -5.96 1.20 -2.85
N ASN A 64 -5.09 2.14 -2.48
CA ASN A 64 -3.79 1.85 -1.82
C ASN A 64 -3.86 1.73 -0.30
N ARG A 65 -5.07 1.61 0.27
CA ARG A 65 -5.32 1.27 1.67
C ARG A 65 -6.04 -0.06 1.81
N THR A 66 -6.32 -0.73 0.70
CA THR A 66 -7.22 -1.88 0.63
C THR A 66 -6.44 -3.18 0.43
N THR A 67 -6.80 -4.21 1.18
CA THR A 67 -6.29 -5.58 1.06
C THR A 67 -7.44 -6.57 0.93
N LYS A 68 -7.21 -7.73 0.28
CA LYS A 68 -8.19 -8.80 0.20
C LYS A 68 -8.07 -9.70 1.45
N MET A 69 -9.05 -9.61 2.34
CA MET A 69 -9.10 -10.33 3.62
C MET A 69 -9.77 -11.70 3.54
N SER A 70 -10.68 -11.91 2.59
CA SER A 70 -11.40 -13.18 2.44
C SER A 70 -11.37 -13.67 0.99
N ALA A 71 -11.15 -14.98 0.83
CA ALA A 71 -11.24 -15.66 -0.46
C ALA A 71 -12.65 -16.19 -0.73
N GLU A 72 -13.54 -16.23 0.27
CA GLU A 72 -14.83 -16.92 0.20
C GLU A 72 -16.03 -16.00 0.44
N HIS A 73 -15.87 -14.94 1.24
CA HIS A 73 -16.96 -14.05 1.60
C HIS A 73 -17.07 -12.86 0.63
N PHE A 74 -18.26 -12.28 0.50
CA PHE A 74 -18.49 -11.11 -0.35
C PHE A 74 -17.82 -9.84 0.18
N ASP A 75 -17.66 -9.71 1.51
CA ASP A 75 -16.87 -8.68 2.20
C ASP A 75 -15.35 -8.96 2.10
N ALA A 76 -14.91 -9.32 0.90
CA ALA A 76 -13.56 -9.81 0.65
C ALA A 76 -12.47 -8.74 0.81
N PHE A 77 -12.81 -7.45 0.72
CA PHE A 77 -11.84 -6.37 0.76
C PHE A 77 -12.02 -5.51 2.01
N SER A 78 -10.93 -5.14 2.64
CA SER A 78 -10.91 -4.28 3.83
C SER A 78 -9.85 -3.20 3.73
N SER A 79 -10.12 -2.07 4.38
CA SER A 79 -9.19 -0.95 4.54
C SER A 79 -8.96 -0.72 6.05
N PRO A 80 -8.12 -1.55 6.69
CA PRO A 80 -8.04 -1.61 8.16
C PRO A 80 -7.49 -0.33 8.81
N ASN A 81 -6.64 0.41 8.10
CA ASN A 81 -6.00 1.64 8.60
C ASN A 81 -6.61 2.93 8.03
N TYR A 82 -7.69 2.85 7.25
CA TYR A 82 -8.32 4.03 6.68
C TYR A 82 -9.82 3.82 6.44
N PRO A 83 -10.70 4.75 6.86
CA PRO A 83 -12.14 4.58 6.70
C PRO A 83 -12.57 4.55 5.22
N PRO A 84 -13.76 3.99 4.92
CA PRO A 84 -14.32 4.05 3.57
C PRO A 84 -14.52 5.51 3.13
N LEU A 85 -14.30 5.76 1.84
CA LEU A 85 -14.53 7.05 1.18
C LEU A 85 -16.02 7.28 0.90
N ALA A 86 -16.78 6.21 0.71
CA ALA A 86 -18.24 6.24 0.60
C ALA A 86 -18.84 4.90 1.02
N GLU A 87 -20.10 4.93 1.42
CA GLU A 87 -20.93 3.76 1.73
C GLU A 87 -22.21 3.81 0.92
N ALA A 88 -22.59 2.69 0.31
CA ALA A 88 -23.82 2.52 -0.45
C ALA A 88 -24.89 1.88 0.44
N GLY A 89 -25.94 2.64 0.76
CA GLY A 89 -27.14 2.13 1.41
C GLY A 89 -28.36 2.44 0.56
N LEU A 90 -29.44 2.92 1.19
CA LEU A 90 -30.56 3.52 0.45
C LEU A 90 -30.11 4.69 -0.45
N HIS A 91 -29.06 5.40 -0.01
CA HIS A 91 -28.40 6.47 -0.75
C HIS A 91 -26.88 6.29 -0.66
N LEU A 92 -26.16 6.85 -1.63
CA LEU A 92 -24.70 6.98 -1.56
C LEU A 92 -24.32 8.05 -0.52
N LYS A 93 -23.54 7.66 0.49
CA LYS A 93 -23.02 8.56 1.51
C LYS A 93 -21.51 8.73 1.33
N PHE A 94 -21.08 9.90 0.87
CA PHE A 94 -19.66 10.23 0.70
C PHE A 94 -19.06 10.83 1.96
N ASN A 95 -17.85 10.38 2.31
CA ASN A 95 -17.07 10.88 3.44
C ASN A 95 -16.04 11.91 2.95
N TYR A 96 -16.50 13.13 2.66
CA TYR A 96 -15.71 14.20 2.05
C TYR A 96 -14.36 14.47 2.73
N ASN A 97 -14.31 14.40 4.07
CA ASN A 97 -13.07 14.63 4.85
C ASN A 97 -11.98 13.56 4.62
N HIS A 98 -12.37 12.37 4.16
CA HIS A 98 -11.45 11.27 3.89
C HIS A 98 -11.03 11.21 2.42
N ILE A 99 -11.72 11.91 1.53
CA ILE A 99 -11.39 11.96 0.10
C ILE A 99 -10.22 12.93 -0.13
N LYS A 100 -9.24 12.49 -0.91
CA LYS A 100 -8.09 13.29 -1.31
C LYS A 100 -8.42 14.03 -2.59
N TYR A 101 -8.58 15.35 -2.47
CA TYR A 101 -8.77 16.23 -3.61
C TYR A 101 -7.43 16.79 -4.11
N PRO A 102 -7.28 16.96 -5.44
CA PRO A 102 -6.12 17.65 -6.01
C PRO A 102 -6.12 19.11 -5.55
N LYS A 103 -4.98 19.59 -5.03
CA LYS A 103 -4.83 20.99 -4.58
C LYS A 103 -4.89 21.99 -5.74
N GLU A 104 -4.41 21.58 -6.91
CA GLU A 104 -4.32 22.40 -8.11
C GLU A 104 -4.75 21.57 -9.32
N ALA A 105 -5.41 22.21 -10.28
CA ALA A 105 -5.78 21.59 -11.55
C ALA A 105 -4.56 21.47 -12.47
N LYS A 106 -3.71 20.47 -12.20
CA LYS A 106 -2.58 20.12 -13.06
C LYS A 106 -2.98 19.06 -14.07
N LYS A 107 -2.25 19.02 -15.18
CA LYS A 107 -2.41 17.95 -16.18
C LYS A 107 -2.06 16.60 -15.55
N LEU A 108 -2.88 15.58 -15.85
CA LEU A 108 -2.61 14.19 -15.49
C LEU A 108 -1.25 13.76 -16.06
N ILE A 109 -0.40 13.20 -15.20
CA ILE A 109 0.85 12.56 -15.58
C ILE A 109 0.74 11.07 -15.23
N VAL A 110 1.03 10.22 -16.21
CA VAL A 110 0.99 8.75 -16.03
C VAL A 110 2.42 8.20 -16.02
N HIS A 111 2.88 7.81 -14.84
CA HIS A 111 4.18 7.16 -14.65
C HIS A 111 4.09 5.69 -15.07
N LYS A 112 4.88 5.29 -16.07
CA LYS A 112 4.88 3.93 -16.64
C LYS A 112 6.15 3.13 -16.31
N THR A 113 7.19 3.79 -15.82
CA THR A 113 8.46 3.15 -15.46
C THR A 113 8.40 2.64 -14.04
N PHE A 114 8.70 1.36 -13.87
CA PHE A 114 8.77 0.66 -12.59
C PHE A 114 10.05 -0.15 -12.54
N ASP A 115 10.64 -0.26 -11.35
CA ASP A 115 11.74 -1.18 -11.08
C ASP A 115 11.20 -2.32 -10.20
N ASN A 116 11.26 -3.55 -10.72
CA ASN A 116 10.69 -4.73 -10.08
C ASN A 116 11.68 -5.43 -9.14
N ASN A 117 12.89 -4.88 -8.95
CA ASN A 117 13.92 -5.43 -8.06
C ASN A 117 13.59 -5.18 -6.57
N VAL A 118 12.41 -5.66 -6.15
CA VAL A 118 11.85 -5.53 -4.80
C VAL A 118 11.49 -6.93 -4.29
N ALA A 119 11.81 -7.23 -3.04
CA ALA A 119 11.42 -8.48 -2.39
C ALA A 119 10.64 -8.22 -1.10
N ILE A 120 9.80 -9.18 -0.69
CA ILE A 120 9.15 -9.20 0.62
C ILE A 120 9.77 -10.33 1.44
N LEU A 121 10.27 -9.99 2.63
CA LEU A 121 10.73 -10.93 3.64
C LEU A 121 9.76 -10.89 4.82
N LYS A 122 8.86 -11.88 4.88
CA LYS A 122 7.98 -12.06 6.02
C LYS A 122 8.70 -12.75 7.16
N LEU A 123 8.75 -12.11 8.33
CA LEU A 123 9.37 -12.70 9.51
C LEU A 123 8.47 -13.75 10.15
N PHE A 124 9.07 -14.82 10.66
CA PHE A 124 8.38 -15.87 11.40
C PHE A 124 9.31 -16.47 12.47
N PRO A 125 8.78 -17.04 13.56
CA PRO A 125 9.59 -17.74 14.54
C PRO A 125 10.41 -18.87 13.89
N GLY A 126 11.74 -18.85 14.09
CA GLY A 126 12.65 -19.82 13.48
C GLY A 126 13.26 -19.38 12.14
N ILE A 127 13.02 -18.15 11.68
CA ILE A 127 13.73 -17.60 10.52
C ILE A 127 15.25 -17.67 10.75
N ASN A 128 15.98 -18.22 9.78
CA ASN A 128 17.41 -18.48 9.90
C ASN A 128 18.24 -17.62 8.95
N ARG A 129 19.53 -17.50 9.28
CA ARG A 129 20.47 -16.65 8.53
C ARG A 129 20.60 -17.01 7.06
N ASN A 130 20.64 -18.30 6.73
CA ASN A 130 20.85 -18.75 5.35
C ASN A 130 19.72 -18.28 4.44
N PHE A 131 18.47 -18.35 4.91
CA PHE A 131 17.33 -17.85 4.17
C PHE A 131 17.37 -16.32 3.98
N VAL A 132 17.63 -15.57 5.05
CA VAL A 132 17.73 -14.10 4.98
C VAL A 132 18.83 -13.66 4.01
N GLN A 133 20.00 -14.30 4.09
CA GLN A 133 21.11 -14.05 3.16
C GLN A 133 20.77 -14.42 1.72
N ALA A 134 20.08 -15.55 1.48
CA ALA A 134 19.67 -15.93 0.14
C ALA A 134 18.75 -14.87 -0.49
N VAL A 135 17.81 -14.33 0.28
CA VAL A 135 16.95 -13.23 -0.18
C VAL A 135 17.77 -11.96 -0.45
N MET A 136 18.58 -11.51 0.52
CA MET A 136 19.36 -10.27 0.40
C MET A 136 20.42 -10.31 -0.71
N ARG A 137 20.92 -11.50 -1.07
CA ARG A 137 21.90 -11.71 -2.15
C ARG A 137 21.26 -11.97 -3.51
N THR A 138 19.94 -11.88 -3.63
CA THR A 138 19.27 -11.97 -4.93
C THR A 138 19.88 -10.94 -5.87
N GLU A 139 20.37 -11.39 -7.01
CA GLU A 139 21.04 -10.53 -7.98
C GLU A 139 20.12 -9.40 -8.42
N GLY A 140 20.64 -8.16 -8.39
CA GLY A 140 19.89 -6.97 -8.78
C GLY A 140 18.91 -6.43 -7.73
N LEU A 141 18.72 -7.07 -6.57
CA LEU A 141 17.78 -6.62 -5.54
C LEU A 141 18.11 -5.20 -5.07
N ARG A 142 17.16 -4.27 -5.26
CA ARG A 142 17.29 -2.84 -4.91
C ARG A 142 16.64 -2.50 -3.57
N ALA A 143 15.52 -3.15 -3.25
CA ALA A 143 14.79 -2.89 -2.02
C ALA A 143 14.19 -4.15 -1.40
N LEU A 144 14.20 -4.20 -0.07
CA LEU A 144 13.64 -5.28 0.72
C LEU A 144 12.55 -4.72 1.64
N ILE A 145 11.35 -5.25 1.51
CA ILE A 145 10.26 -5.03 2.45
C ILE A 145 10.39 -6.11 3.51
N ILE A 146 10.45 -5.73 4.77
CA ILE A 146 10.46 -6.69 5.89
C ILE A 146 9.11 -6.58 6.57
N GLU A 147 8.31 -7.65 6.52
CA GLU A 147 7.08 -7.75 7.31
C GLU A 147 7.43 -8.21 8.71
N THR A 148 7.45 -7.26 9.65
CA THR A 148 7.85 -7.46 11.04
C THR A 148 6.64 -7.71 11.96
N PHE A 149 6.92 -8.14 13.19
CA PHE A 149 5.89 -8.42 14.19
C PHE A 149 5.35 -7.12 14.81
N GLY A 150 4.03 -7.05 15.03
CA GLY A 150 3.39 -5.99 15.81
C GLY A 150 3.71 -4.60 15.28
N SER A 151 4.22 -3.73 16.15
CA SER A 151 4.55 -2.34 15.82
C SER A 151 5.91 -2.16 15.13
N GLY A 152 6.49 -3.19 14.51
CA GLY A 152 7.75 -3.04 13.76
C GLY A 152 8.92 -3.88 14.26
N ASN A 153 8.67 -4.93 15.04
CA ASN A 153 9.71 -5.67 15.77
C ASN A 153 10.26 -6.86 14.97
N ALA A 154 11.58 -6.99 14.97
CA ALA A 154 12.32 -8.09 14.34
C ALA A 154 13.15 -8.86 15.39
N PRO A 155 13.68 -10.06 15.07
CA PRO A 155 14.60 -10.78 15.95
C PRO A 155 15.82 -9.95 16.37
N THR A 156 16.26 -10.12 17.62
CA THR A 156 17.45 -9.47 18.21
C THR A 156 18.77 -10.13 17.81
N TYR A 157 18.76 -11.13 16.93
CA TYR A 157 19.98 -11.85 16.60
C TYR A 157 21.03 -10.90 16.00
N ARG A 158 22.25 -10.95 16.53
CA ARG A 158 23.31 -10.05 16.07
C ARG A 158 23.58 -10.19 14.57
N TRP A 159 23.59 -11.42 14.07
CA TRP A 159 23.74 -11.70 12.65
C TRP A 159 22.65 -11.05 11.79
N PHE A 160 21.42 -10.96 12.29
CA PHE A 160 20.31 -10.38 11.53
C PHE A 160 20.54 -8.88 11.35
N LEU A 161 20.89 -8.19 12.44
CA LEU A 161 21.20 -6.76 12.42
C LEU A 161 22.45 -6.45 11.59
N ASP A 162 23.47 -7.30 11.64
CA ASP A 162 24.68 -7.15 10.83
C ASP A 162 24.36 -7.30 9.32
N ASP A 163 23.48 -8.25 8.97
CA ASP A 163 23.05 -8.49 7.60
C ASP A 163 22.18 -7.32 7.07
N ILE A 164 21.27 -6.78 7.89
CA ILE A 164 20.51 -5.55 7.61
C ILE A 164 21.44 -4.36 7.33
N LYS A 165 22.41 -4.13 8.22
CA LYS A 165 23.41 -3.05 8.07
C LYS A 165 24.25 -3.24 6.81
N GLY A 166 24.64 -4.48 6.51
CA GLY A 166 25.38 -4.84 5.30
C GLY A 166 24.59 -4.48 4.03
N PHE A 167 23.34 -4.95 3.93
CA PHE A 167 22.49 -4.68 2.78
C PHE A 167 22.29 -3.18 2.54
N ILE A 168 22.05 -2.40 3.60
CA ILE A 168 21.88 -0.93 3.49
C ILE A 168 23.18 -0.25 3.07
N ARG A 169 24.31 -0.62 3.67
CA ARG A 169 25.63 -0.08 3.33
C ARG A 169 25.97 -0.34 1.85
N ASP A 170 25.58 -1.49 1.32
CA ASP A 170 25.85 -1.89 -0.05
C ASP A 170 24.84 -1.25 -1.05
N GLY A 171 24.00 -0.33 -0.59
CA GLY A 171 23.08 0.45 -1.41
C GLY A 171 21.67 -0.10 -1.50
N GLY A 172 21.33 -1.12 -0.72
CA GLY A 172 19.97 -1.63 -0.58
C GLY A 172 19.07 -0.70 0.24
N ILE A 173 17.77 -0.71 -0.05
CA ILE A 173 16.76 0.03 0.73
C ILE A 173 15.95 -0.98 1.54
N ILE A 174 15.76 -0.74 2.84
CA ILE A 174 14.91 -1.60 3.67
C ILE A 174 13.69 -0.82 4.15
N PHE A 175 12.51 -1.38 3.92
CA PHE A 175 11.23 -0.82 4.30
C PHE A 175 10.52 -1.74 5.29
N ASN A 176 10.33 -1.26 6.52
CA ASN A 176 9.72 -2.02 7.60
C ASN A 176 8.21 -1.84 7.57
N VAL A 177 7.49 -2.92 7.29
CA VAL A 177 6.01 -2.96 7.24
C VAL A 177 5.55 -3.97 8.30
N THR A 178 4.40 -3.76 8.93
CA THR A 178 3.88 -4.74 9.88
C THR A 178 3.22 -5.90 9.14
N GLN A 179 3.35 -7.13 9.64
CA GLN A 179 2.55 -8.26 9.14
C GLN A 179 1.09 -8.20 9.62
N CYS A 180 0.76 -7.32 10.58
CA CYS A 180 -0.59 -7.17 11.09
C CYS A 180 -1.48 -6.50 10.04
N HIS A 181 -2.74 -6.94 9.93
CA HIS A 181 -3.68 -6.32 8.99
C HIS A 181 -3.95 -4.85 9.33
N GLY A 182 -4.06 -4.50 10.61
CA GLY A 182 -4.22 -3.14 11.09
C GLY A 182 -3.13 -2.75 12.10
N GLY A 183 -2.92 -1.44 12.25
CA GLY A 183 -1.87 -0.87 13.09
C GLY A 183 -0.78 -0.17 12.27
N SER A 184 0.22 0.33 12.97
CA SER A 184 1.33 1.11 12.39
C SER A 184 2.68 0.62 12.92
N VAL A 185 3.70 0.73 12.07
CA VAL A 185 5.10 0.54 12.45
C VAL A 185 5.62 1.78 13.18
N GLU A 186 5.91 1.60 14.47
CA GLU A 186 6.41 2.62 15.38
C GLU A 186 7.85 2.30 15.79
N MET A 187 8.78 2.62 14.88
CA MET A 187 10.21 2.39 15.13
C MET A 187 10.74 3.34 16.20
N GLY A 188 11.46 2.79 17.17
CA GLY A 188 12.08 3.53 18.27
C GLY A 188 11.54 3.19 19.65
N LEU A 189 10.37 2.55 19.74
CA LEU A 189 9.74 2.18 21.01
C LEU A 189 10.43 1.01 21.71
N TYR A 190 10.95 0.06 20.95
CA TYR A 190 11.64 -1.13 21.46
C TYR A 190 13.09 -1.19 20.98
N GLU A 191 13.94 -1.89 21.74
CA GLU A 191 15.38 -2.00 21.48
C GLU A 191 15.71 -2.41 20.04
N THR A 192 15.08 -3.47 19.53
CA THR A 192 15.28 -3.97 18.15
C THR A 192 14.91 -2.93 17.11
N SER A 193 13.78 -2.25 17.28
CA SER A 193 13.32 -1.22 16.37
C SER A 193 14.26 0.00 16.35
N ARG A 194 14.93 0.31 17.49
CA ARG A 194 15.95 1.38 17.57
C ARG A 194 17.19 1.03 16.77
N GLU A 195 17.68 -0.21 16.86
CA GLU A 195 18.86 -0.64 16.09
C GLU A 195 18.60 -0.68 14.58
N MET A 196 17.42 -1.15 14.16
CA MET A 196 17.02 -1.09 12.75
C MET A 196 16.90 0.36 12.25
N LEU A 197 16.31 1.25 13.06
CA LEU A 197 16.20 2.67 12.71
C LEU A 197 17.59 3.30 12.57
N ALA A 198 18.50 3.03 13.52
CA ALA A 198 19.88 3.50 13.48
C ALA A 198 20.66 2.93 12.28
N ALA A 199 20.31 1.72 11.81
CA ALA A 199 20.88 1.13 10.60
C ALA A 199 20.37 1.77 9.30
N GLY A 200 19.33 2.62 9.35
CA GLY A 200 18.75 3.28 8.18
C GLY A 200 17.51 2.59 7.60
N VAL A 201 16.91 1.65 8.33
CA VAL A 201 15.62 1.05 7.94
C VAL A 201 14.52 2.11 8.01
N VAL A 202 13.68 2.19 6.97
CA VAL A 202 12.60 3.17 6.87
C VAL A 202 11.29 2.56 7.40
N SER A 203 10.58 3.26 8.28
CA SER A 203 9.24 2.85 8.72
C SER A 203 8.21 3.02 7.60
N GLY A 204 7.42 1.97 7.37
CA GLY A 204 6.24 1.98 6.51
C GLY A 204 4.98 2.53 7.17
N LYS A 205 5.05 2.89 8.46
CA LYS A 205 3.90 3.37 9.22
C LYS A 205 2.73 2.38 9.10
N ASP A 206 1.57 2.83 8.67
CA ASP A 206 0.32 2.09 8.54
C ASP A 206 0.02 1.66 7.08
N ILE A 207 1.03 1.64 6.20
CA ILE A 207 0.90 1.19 4.81
C ILE A 207 0.59 -0.31 4.72
N THR A 208 -0.20 -0.71 3.71
CA THR A 208 -0.43 -2.14 3.43
C THR A 208 0.74 -2.78 2.68
N SER A 209 0.84 -4.11 2.73
CA SER A 209 1.85 -4.86 1.97
C SER A 209 1.74 -4.60 0.45
N GLU A 210 0.54 -4.56 -0.11
CA GLU A 210 0.31 -4.29 -1.54
C GLU A 210 0.77 -2.87 -1.94
N ALA A 211 0.45 -1.89 -1.10
CA ALA A 211 0.85 -0.51 -1.35
C ALA A 211 2.37 -0.33 -1.17
N SER A 212 3.00 -1.02 -0.23
CA SER A 212 4.45 -0.93 0.00
C SER A 212 5.26 -1.41 -1.20
N VAL A 213 4.89 -2.54 -1.79
CA VAL A 213 5.52 -3.09 -3.01
C VAL A 213 5.38 -2.11 -4.15
N THR A 214 4.16 -1.71 -4.46
CA THR A 214 3.89 -0.84 -5.61
C THR A 214 4.47 0.57 -5.45
N LYS A 215 4.56 1.07 -4.21
CA LYS A 215 5.24 2.34 -3.89
C LYS A 215 6.73 2.25 -4.14
N LEU A 216 7.40 1.19 -3.68
CA LEU A 216 8.84 0.99 -3.91
C LEU A 216 9.14 0.85 -5.39
N MET A 217 8.40 0.00 -6.11
CA MET A 217 8.60 -0.18 -7.54
C MET A 217 8.44 1.13 -8.32
N HIS A 218 7.44 1.95 -7.94
CA HIS A 218 7.23 3.28 -8.51
C HIS A 218 8.41 4.23 -8.23
N LEU A 219 8.84 4.32 -6.97
CA LEU A 219 9.91 5.24 -6.56
C LEU A 219 11.26 4.87 -7.17
N LEU A 220 11.59 3.58 -7.20
CA LEU A 220 12.81 3.08 -7.81
C LEU A 220 12.83 3.28 -9.34
N GLY A 221 11.67 3.17 -10.00
CA GLY A 221 11.53 3.49 -11.42
C GLY A 221 11.55 5.00 -11.72
N LYS A 222 11.10 5.84 -10.78
CA LYS A 222 11.03 7.30 -10.92
C LYS A 222 12.36 7.99 -10.62
N TYR A 223 13.12 7.52 -9.63
CA TYR A 223 14.33 8.19 -9.14
C TYR A 223 15.58 7.33 -9.38
N LYS A 224 16.62 7.98 -9.92
CA LYS A 224 17.91 7.32 -10.20
C LYS A 224 18.75 7.06 -8.95
N ASN A 225 18.56 7.84 -7.89
CA ASN A 225 19.38 7.76 -6.68
C ASN A 225 18.53 7.40 -5.46
N ASN A 226 19.14 6.66 -4.52
CA ASN A 226 18.44 6.20 -3.32
C ASN A 226 18.05 7.33 -2.36
N LYS A 227 18.77 8.47 -2.37
CA LYS A 227 18.44 9.61 -1.51
C LYS A 227 17.03 10.15 -1.81
N ASP A 228 16.69 10.30 -3.08
CA ASP A 228 15.36 10.73 -3.51
C ASP A 228 14.30 9.65 -3.26
N VAL A 229 14.63 8.37 -3.45
CA VAL A 229 13.73 7.26 -3.09
C VAL A 229 13.38 7.32 -1.61
N LEU A 230 14.38 7.36 -0.72
CA LEU A 230 14.22 7.40 0.73
C LEU A 230 13.43 8.64 1.20
N LYS A 231 13.70 9.81 0.59
CA LYS A 231 12.99 11.07 0.87
C LYS A 231 11.48 10.96 0.62
N HIS A 232 11.06 10.20 -0.39
CA HIS A 232 9.65 10.02 -0.76
C HIS A 232 9.03 8.77 -0.16
N LEU A 233 9.83 7.76 0.18
CA LEU A 233 9.37 6.51 0.78
C LEU A 233 8.67 6.75 2.12
N SER A 234 9.22 7.67 2.94
CA SER A 234 8.67 8.03 4.25
C SER A 234 7.48 9.01 4.22
N LYS A 235 7.04 9.45 3.04
CA LYS A 235 5.98 10.45 2.86
C LYS A 235 4.78 9.87 2.13
N SER A 236 3.58 10.24 2.57
CA SER A 236 2.35 9.91 1.84
C SER A 236 2.35 10.58 0.46
N LEU A 237 2.32 9.78 -0.60
CA LEU A 237 2.27 10.28 -1.99
C LEU A 237 0.84 10.38 -2.49
N SER A 238 0.06 9.33 -2.21
CA SER A 238 -1.29 9.11 -2.73
C SER A 238 -2.27 8.71 -1.62
N GLY A 239 -1.98 9.08 -0.37
CA GLY A 239 -2.85 8.78 0.77
C GLY A 239 -2.69 7.37 1.34
N GLU A 240 -1.61 6.66 0.97
CA GLU A 240 -1.34 5.26 1.32
C GLU A 240 -0.88 5.05 2.76
N MET A 241 -0.43 6.11 3.45
CA MET A 241 0.09 6.07 4.81
C MET A 241 -0.19 7.38 5.56
N SER A 242 -0.18 7.33 6.90
CA SER A 242 -0.42 8.42 7.86
C SER A 242 0.73 8.51 8.88
#